data_AF-A0A413T8S4-F1
#
_entry.id   AF-A0A413T8S4-F1
#
_cell.length_a   1.000
_cell.length_b   1.000
_cell.length_c   1.000
_cell.angle_alpha   90.00
_cell.angle_beta   90.00
_cell.angle_gamma   90.00
#
_symmetry.space_group_name_H-M   'P 1'
#
loop_
_entity.id
_entity.type
_entity.pdbx_description
1 polymer ?
#
loop_
_entity_poly.entity_id
_entity_poly.type
_entity_poly.pdbx_seq_one_letter_code
_entity_poly.pdbx_strand_id
1 'polypeptide(L)'
;MRKKGCKIGERVVIYAPQKTLIDMTRPWLVEIGNDVRITEGVKILTHGYDWSVIKGVYGEVLGSSGKVKIGNNVFIGMNSVILKGVNVGSNVIIGANSLVNKNIPDNVVAAGNPCRVIMSLEEYYEKRKKAQIKEATELVKCYRECYGKEPDEIALREHFWLFSNEPSGLPDCWKEVNRLCGNEEYSNEMMKKHSKKFKDMQEFLNNIK
;
A
#
# COMPACT_ATOMS: atom_id res chain seq x y z
N MET A 1 -4.40 -8.23 18.26
CA MET A 1 -4.69 -9.25 17.23
C MET A 1 -3.95 -10.57 17.47
N ARG A 2 -2.60 -10.57 17.49
CA ARG A 2 -1.78 -11.79 17.70
C ARG A 2 -2.21 -12.64 18.92
N LYS A 3 -2.33 -12.02 20.10
CA LYS A 3 -2.81 -12.68 21.34
C LYS A 3 -4.20 -13.33 21.23
N LYS A 4 -5.04 -12.90 20.27
CA LYS A 4 -6.37 -13.46 20.03
C LYS A 4 -6.37 -14.60 19.01
N GLY A 5 -5.26 -14.87 18.31
CA GLY A 5 -5.13 -15.98 17.37
C GLY A 5 -4.83 -15.60 15.91
N CYS A 6 -4.79 -14.30 15.57
CA CYS A 6 -4.39 -13.89 14.21
C CYS A 6 -2.90 -14.16 13.97
N LYS A 7 -2.56 -14.64 12.78
CA LYS A 7 -1.18 -14.74 12.31
C LYS A 7 -0.81 -13.42 11.63
N ILE A 8 0.04 -12.61 12.28
CA ILE A 8 0.42 -11.28 11.78
C ILE A 8 1.94 -11.21 11.73
N GLY A 9 2.49 -11.04 10.52
CA GLY A 9 3.91 -10.87 10.25
C GLY A 9 4.46 -9.54 10.79
N GLU A 10 5.69 -9.24 10.42
CA GLU A 10 6.41 -8.05 10.88
C GLU A 10 6.13 -6.83 10.01
N ARG A 11 6.28 -5.64 10.61
CA ARG A 11 6.09 -4.34 9.94
C ARG A 11 4.74 -4.23 9.22
N VAL A 12 3.67 -4.76 9.83
CA VAL A 12 2.28 -4.51 9.40
C VAL A 12 1.83 -3.18 9.99
N VAL A 13 1.43 -2.25 9.14
CA VAL A 13 0.95 -0.92 9.55
C VAL A 13 -0.51 -0.77 9.19
N ILE A 14 -1.33 -0.49 10.20
CA ILE A 14 -2.73 -0.06 10.03
C ILE A 14 -2.77 1.43 10.31
N TYR A 15 -2.95 2.25 9.27
CA TYR A 15 -2.82 3.71 9.39
C TYR A 15 -3.94 4.36 10.20
N ALA A 16 -5.16 3.80 10.15
CA ALA A 16 -6.32 4.30 10.89
C ALA A 16 -7.05 3.15 11.61
N PRO A 17 -6.47 2.58 12.69
CA PRO A 17 -6.97 1.35 13.29
C PRO A 17 -8.39 1.47 13.86
N GLN A 18 -8.83 2.66 14.26
CA GLN A 18 -10.21 2.90 14.72
C GLN A 18 -11.24 2.89 13.58
N LYS A 19 -10.79 3.03 12.33
CA LYS A 19 -11.64 3.06 11.13
C LYS A 19 -11.46 1.82 10.23
N THR A 20 -10.52 0.94 10.58
CA THR A 20 -10.27 -0.33 9.87
C THR A 20 -10.96 -1.46 10.63
N LEU A 21 -11.77 -2.25 9.95
CA LEU A 21 -12.44 -3.41 10.53
C LEU A 21 -11.72 -4.68 10.12
N ILE A 22 -11.06 -5.34 11.06
CA ILE A 22 -10.56 -6.70 10.89
C ILE A 22 -11.45 -7.60 11.72
N ASP A 23 -12.02 -8.62 11.08
CA ASP A 23 -12.93 -9.55 11.73
C ASP A 23 -12.22 -10.32 12.85
N MET A 24 -12.55 -9.96 14.08
CA MET A 24 -12.01 -10.54 15.30
C MET A 24 -12.92 -11.61 15.93
N THR A 25 -14.01 -12.01 15.25
CA THR A 25 -14.89 -13.09 15.73
C THR A 25 -14.26 -14.47 15.53
N ARG A 26 -13.43 -14.62 14.49
CA ARG A 26 -12.69 -15.85 14.14
C ARG A 26 -11.23 -15.52 13.85
N PRO A 27 -10.47 -15.01 14.84
CA PRO A 27 -9.13 -14.48 14.64
C PRO A 27 -8.14 -15.48 14.04
N TRP A 28 -8.31 -16.79 14.27
CA TRP A 28 -7.50 -17.87 13.69
C TRP A 28 -7.64 -18.01 12.16
N LEU A 29 -8.65 -17.35 11.56
CA LEU A 29 -8.87 -17.30 10.10
C LEU A 29 -8.22 -16.08 9.44
N VAL A 30 -7.52 -15.22 10.19
CA VAL A 30 -6.81 -14.05 9.64
C VAL A 30 -5.31 -14.32 9.63
N GLU A 31 -4.72 -14.29 8.44
CA GLU A 31 -3.27 -14.36 8.21
C GLU A 31 -2.81 -13.16 7.38
N ILE A 32 -1.86 -12.38 7.90
CA ILE A 32 -1.26 -11.22 7.24
C ILE A 32 0.26 -11.40 7.28
N GLY A 33 0.90 -11.33 6.12
CA GLY A 33 2.35 -11.43 5.97
C GLY A 33 3.12 -10.22 6.49
N ASN A 34 4.37 -10.11 6.05
CA ASN A 34 5.26 -9.00 6.40
C ASN A 34 5.01 -7.79 5.50
N ASP A 35 5.37 -6.59 5.96
CA ASP A 35 5.41 -5.37 5.12
C ASP A 35 4.06 -4.99 4.51
N VAL A 36 2.97 -5.25 5.23
CA VAL A 36 1.62 -4.91 4.78
C VAL A 36 1.24 -3.50 5.23
N ARG A 37 0.58 -2.75 4.35
CA ARG A 37 0.08 -1.40 4.57
C ARG A 37 -1.43 -1.38 4.39
N ILE A 38 -2.16 -1.14 5.48
CA ILE A 38 -3.61 -1.13 5.50
C ILE A 38 -4.08 0.29 5.77
N THR A 39 -4.71 0.90 4.77
CA THR A 39 -5.20 2.28 4.86
C THR A 39 -6.58 2.35 5.51
N GLU A 40 -7.07 3.56 5.69
CA GLU A 40 -8.34 3.85 6.36
C GLU A 40 -9.55 3.13 5.71
N GLY A 41 -10.51 2.72 6.52
CA GLY A 41 -11.80 2.21 6.06
C GLY A 41 -11.80 0.78 5.52
N VAL A 42 -10.61 0.16 5.42
CA VAL A 42 -10.46 -1.22 4.95
C VAL A 42 -11.21 -2.20 5.86
N LYS A 43 -11.85 -3.20 5.26
CA LYS A 43 -12.59 -4.27 5.95
C LYS A 43 -12.05 -5.63 5.54
N ILE A 44 -11.66 -6.46 6.50
CA ILE A 44 -11.22 -7.83 6.29
C ILE A 44 -12.20 -8.76 7.01
N LEU A 45 -12.96 -9.54 6.24
CA LEU A 45 -14.06 -10.36 6.75
C LEU A 45 -13.74 -11.85 6.59
N THR A 46 -13.98 -12.67 7.62
CA THR A 46 -13.75 -14.13 7.56
C THR A 46 -15.03 -14.94 7.57
N HIS A 47 -16.19 -14.30 7.70
CA HIS A 47 -17.49 -14.95 7.67
C HIS A 47 -18.57 -14.03 7.07
N GLY A 48 -19.71 -14.62 6.73
CA GLY A 48 -20.92 -13.94 6.29
C GLY A 48 -22.15 -14.38 7.09
N TYR A 49 -23.17 -13.52 7.13
CA TYR A 49 -24.46 -13.80 7.74
C TYR A 49 -25.59 -14.00 6.71
N ASP A 50 -25.20 -14.09 5.43
CA ASP A 50 -26.07 -14.36 4.27
C ASP A 50 -26.85 -15.68 4.42
N TRP A 51 -26.32 -16.64 5.18
CA TRP A 51 -27.01 -17.89 5.52
C TRP A 51 -28.31 -17.69 6.31
N SER A 52 -28.55 -16.52 6.91
CA SER A 52 -29.82 -16.20 7.55
C SER A 52 -31.01 -16.19 6.58
N VAL A 53 -30.77 -15.79 5.32
CA VAL A 53 -31.76 -15.85 4.25
C VAL A 53 -32.06 -17.31 3.89
N ILE A 54 -31.01 -18.12 3.73
CA ILE A 54 -31.13 -19.57 3.47
C ILE A 54 -31.93 -20.25 4.58
N LYS A 55 -31.63 -19.95 5.85
CA LYS A 55 -32.39 -20.43 7.00
C LYS A 55 -33.87 -20.03 6.92
N GLY A 56 -34.15 -18.78 6.54
CA GLY A 56 -35.52 -18.28 6.42
C GLY A 56 -36.34 -19.00 5.35
N VAL A 57 -35.72 -19.33 4.21
CA VAL A 57 -36.39 -19.96 3.07
C VAL A 57 -36.47 -21.48 3.19
N TYR A 58 -35.38 -22.13 3.62
CA TYR A 58 -35.23 -23.59 3.57
C TYR A 58 -35.17 -24.25 4.95
N GLY A 59 -35.12 -23.48 6.04
CA GLY A 59 -35.01 -24.00 7.41
C GLY A 59 -33.62 -24.47 7.84
N GLU A 60 -32.70 -24.70 6.89
CA GLU A 60 -31.34 -25.17 7.16
C GLU A 60 -30.37 -24.04 7.54
N VAL A 61 -29.40 -24.35 8.40
CA VAL A 61 -28.30 -23.44 8.76
C VAL A 61 -27.03 -23.88 8.04
N LEU A 62 -26.68 -23.17 6.96
CA LEU A 62 -25.49 -23.44 6.15
C LEU A 62 -24.41 -22.40 6.45
N GLY A 63 -23.53 -22.70 7.40
CA GLY A 63 -22.48 -21.78 7.87
C GLY A 63 -21.55 -21.29 6.76
N SER A 64 -21.18 -20.00 6.81
CA SER A 64 -20.41 -19.33 5.76
C SER A 64 -19.16 -18.68 6.34
N SER A 65 -18.01 -19.33 6.21
CA SER A 65 -16.71 -18.81 6.70
C SER A 65 -15.55 -19.25 5.83
N GLY A 66 -14.43 -18.53 5.89
CA GLY A 66 -13.25 -18.85 5.11
C GLY A 66 -12.04 -18.04 5.56
N LYS A 67 -10.88 -18.70 5.60
CA LYS A 67 -9.60 -18.06 5.95
C LYS A 67 -9.27 -16.96 4.94
N VAL A 68 -8.86 -15.80 5.44
CA VAL A 68 -8.28 -14.74 4.62
C VAL A 68 -6.78 -14.75 4.82
N LYS A 69 -6.04 -14.83 3.71
CA LYS A 69 -4.58 -14.73 3.71
C LYS A 69 -4.14 -13.53 2.89
N ILE A 70 -3.28 -12.71 3.47
CA ILE A 70 -2.61 -11.60 2.80
C ILE A 70 -1.12 -11.91 2.80
N GLY A 71 -0.49 -11.90 1.62
CA GLY A 71 0.93 -12.17 1.43
C GLY A 71 1.85 -11.10 2.02
N ASN A 72 3.10 -11.11 1.57
CA ASN A 72 4.10 -10.14 1.98
C ASN A 72 4.08 -8.93 1.04
N ASN A 73 4.47 -7.74 1.54
CA ASN A 73 4.57 -6.52 0.74
C ASN A 73 3.28 -6.21 -0.01
N VAL A 74 2.19 -5.98 0.74
CA VAL A 74 0.86 -5.71 0.19
C VAL A 74 0.39 -4.33 0.63
N PHE A 75 -0.07 -3.53 -0.33
CA PHE A 75 -0.77 -2.27 -0.07
C PHE A 75 -2.27 -2.44 -0.28
N ILE A 76 -3.07 -2.05 0.70
CA ILE A 76 -4.53 -2.13 0.63
C ILE A 76 -5.11 -0.71 0.68
N GLY A 77 -5.60 -0.26 -0.47
CA GLY A 77 -6.15 1.07 -0.67
C GLY A 77 -7.45 1.32 0.09
N MET A 78 -7.72 2.61 0.31
CA MET A 78 -8.74 3.10 1.25
C MET A 78 -10.11 2.50 0.94
N ASN A 79 -10.89 2.20 1.98
CA ASN A 79 -12.26 1.67 1.87
C ASN A 79 -12.41 0.31 1.15
N SER A 80 -11.32 -0.41 0.85
CA SER A 80 -11.43 -1.74 0.23
C SER A 80 -12.01 -2.77 1.18
N VAL A 81 -12.73 -3.75 0.62
CA VAL A 81 -13.33 -4.88 1.37
C VAL A 81 -12.74 -6.18 0.86
N ILE A 82 -12.16 -6.98 1.76
CA ILE A 82 -11.64 -8.31 1.50
C ILE A 82 -12.60 -9.33 2.11
N LEU A 83 -13.19 -10.17 1.26
CA LEU A 83 -14.17 -11.17 1.68
C LEU A 83 -13.52 -12.48 2.16
N LYS A 84 -14.31 -13.26 2.89
CA LYS A 84 -13.93 -14.57 3.44
C LYS A 84 -13.39 -15.50 2.36
N GLY A 85 -12.38 -16.30 2.71
CA GLY A 85 -11.81 -17.32 1.83
C GLY A 85 -10.84 -16.79 0.77
N VAL A 86 -10.57 -15.48 0.73
CA VAL A 86 -9.67 -14.87 -0.25
C VAL A 86 -8.21 -14.99 0.18
N ASN A 87 -7.36 -15.36 -0.78
CA ASN A 87 -5.92 -15.24 -0.72
C ASN A 87 -5.46 -14.08 -1.61
N VAL A 88 -4.82 -13.08 -1.01
CA VAL A 88 -4.07 -12.04 -1.71
C VAL A 88 -2.60 -12.44 -1.71
N GLY A 89 -2.00 -12.51 -2.89
CA GLY A 89 -0.59 -12.80 -3.09
C GLY A 89 0.38 -11.79 -2.47
N SER A 90 1.67 -11.98 -2.74
CA SER A 90 2.74 -11.06 -2.33
C SER A 90 3.05 -10.05 -3.43
N ASN A 91 3.59 -8.88 -3.06
CA ASN A 91 3.88 -7.77 -3.98
C ASN A 91 2.61 -7.30 -4.72
N VAL A 92 1.53 -7.09 -3.96
CA VAL A 92 0.22 -6.73 -4.51
C VAL A 92 -0.19 -5.34 -4.07
N ILE A 93 -0.70 -4.56 -5.02
CA ILE A 93 -1.37 -3.29 -4.73
C ILE A 93 -2.86 -3.47 -4.99
N ILE A 94 -3.68 -3.34 -3.95
CA ILE A 94 -5.13 -3.23 -4.05
C ILE A 94 -5.50 -1.76 -4.11
N GLY A 95 -6.12 -1.31 -5.20
CA GLY A 95 -6.58 0.06 -5.36
C GLY A 95 -7.71 0.41 -4.38
N ALA A 96 -7.95 1.70 -4.17
CA ALA A 96 -9.01 2.16 -3.27
C ALA A 96 -10.41 1.69 -3.73
N ASN A 97 -11.33 1.57 -2.77
CA ASN A 97 -12.72 1.18 -2.95
C ASN A 97 -12.92 -0.16 -3.69
N SER A 98 -12.01 -1.11 -3.47
CA SER A 98 -12.03 -2.40 -4.15
C SER A 98 -12.84 -3.45 -3.38
N LEU A 99 -13.62 -4.28 -4.08
CA LEU A 99 -14.29 -5.47 -3.51
C LEU A 99 -13.51 -6.73 -3.90
N VAL A 100 -12.64 -7.19 -3.03
CA VAL A 100 -11.83 -8.40 -3.24
C VAL A 100 -12.67 -9.62 -2.86
N ASN A 101 -13.33 -10.20 -3.87
CA ASN A 101 -14.20 -11.37 -3.73
C ASN A 101 -13.64 -12.64 -4.38
N LYS A 102 -12.41 -12.58 -4.91
CA LYS A 102 -11.65 -13.70 -5.49
C LYS A 102 -10.18 -13.55 -5.13
N ASN A 103 -9.43 -14.64 -5.20
CA ASN A 103 -7.98 -14.62 -4.99
C ASN A 103 -7.29 -13.67 -5.95
N ILE A 104 -6.24 -13.00 -5.47
CA ILE A 104 -5.38 -12.11 -6.25
C ILE A 104 -3.99 -12.74 -6.32
N PRO A 105 -3.42 -12.94 -7.52
CA PRO A 105 -2.08 -13.54 -7.67
C PRO A 105 -0.98 -12.60 -7.17
N ASP A 106 0.25 -13.10 -7.10
CA ASP A 106 1.44 -12.31 -6.76
C ASP A 106 1.78 -11.29 -7.87
N ASN A 107 2.52 -10.22 -7.51
CA ASN A 107 3.14 -9.26 -8.44
C ASN A 107 2.16 -8.53 -9.37
N VAL A 108 1.01 -8.10 -8.85
CA VAL A 108 -0.02 -7.39 -9.63
C VAL A 108 -0.55 -6.14 -8.93
N VAL A 109 -1.12 -5.26 -9.73
CA VAL A 109 -2.03 -4.21 -9.27
C VAL A 109 -3.45 -4.63 -9.61
N ALA A 110 -4.33 -4.66 -8.62
CA ALA A 110 -5.72 -5.02 -8.77
C ALA A 110 -6.63 -3.94 -8.15
N ALA A 111 -7.75 -3.63 -8.78
CA ALA A 111 -8.74 -2.74 -8.18
C ALA A 111 -10.16 -2.97 -8.74
N GLY A 112 -11.13 -2.24 -8.18
CA GLY A 112 -12.50 -2.17 -8.67
C GLY A 112 -13.50 -2.95 -7.83
N ASN A 113 -14.77 -2.81 -8.18
CA ASN A 113 -15.87 -3.54 -7.55
C ASN A 113 -16.74 -4.19 -8.65
N PRO A 114 -16.55 -5.50 -8.93
CA PRO A 114 -15.66 -6.43 -8.23
C PRO A 114 -14.18 -6.23 -8.60
N CYS A 115 -13.27 -6.55 -7.68
CA CYS A 115 -11.82 -6.35 -7.86
C CYS A 115 -11.26 -7.27 -8.93
N ARG A 116 -10.47 -6.72 -9.85
CA ARG A 116 -9.81 -7.45 -10.95
C ARG A 116 -8.36 -6.99 -11.06
N VAL A 117 -7.51 -7.88 -11.55
CA VAL A 117 -6.14 -7.52 -11.96
C VAL A 117 -6.23 -6.51 -13.10
N ILE A 118 -5.53 -5.39 -12.95
CA ILE A 118 -5.49 -4.29 -13.92
C ILE A 118 -4.20 -4.36 -14.74
N MET A 119 -3.08 -4.62 -14.07
CA MET A 119 -1.76 -4.73 -14.69
C MET A 119 -0.80 -5.50 -13.78
N SER A 120 0.34 -5.92 -14.32
CA SER A 120 1.45 -6.41 -13.51
C SER A 120 2.09 -5.30 -12.67
N LEU A 121 2.77 -5.69 -11.60
CA LEU A 121 3.53 -4.75 -10.78
C LEU A 121 4.67 -4.09 -11.59
N GLU A 122 5.29 -4.81 -12.52
CA GLU A 122 6.35 -4.29 -13.39
C GLU A 122 5.84 -3.17 -14.31
N GLU A 123 4.68 -3.37 -14.94
CA GLU A 123 4.04 -2.32 -15.75
C GLU A 123 3.72 -1.08 -14.91
N TYR A 124 3.26 -1.29 -13.67
CA TYR A 124 2.98 -0.19 -12.75
C TYR A 124 4.25 0.54 -12.30
N TYR A 125 5.35 -0.19 -12.06
CA TYR A 125 6.64 0.37 -11.73
C TYR A 125 7.16 1.30 -12.85
N GLU A 126 7.12 0.84 -14.09
CA GLU A 126 7.50 1.66 -15.25
C GLU A 126 6.56 2.85 -15.47
N LYS A 127 5.25 2.68 -15.20
CA LYS A 127 4.29 3.80 -15.19
C LYS A 127 4.69 4.86 -14.15
N ARG A 128 5.05 4.45 -12.92
CA ARG A 128 5.44 5.37 -11.84
C ARG A 128 6.74 6.11 -12.15
N LYS A 129 7.77 5.43 -12.68
CA LYS A 129 9.02 6.07 -13.13
C LYS A 129 8.77 7.21 -14.11
N LYS A 130 7.93 6.98 -15.11
CA LYS A 130 7.60 7.98 -16.14
C LYS A 130 6.86 9.20 -15.58
N ALA A 131 6.10 9.01 -14.50
CA ALA A 131 5.30 10.07 -13.88
C ALA A 131 6.10 10.97 -12.92
N GLN A 132 7.25 10.51 -12.40
CA GLN A 132 7.97 11.17 -11.31
C GLN A 132 8.24 12.67 -11.54
N ILE A 133 8.84 13.05 -12.66
CA ILE A 133 9.21 14.45 -12.93
C ILE A 133 7.95 15.32 -13.05
N LYS A 134 6.93 14.83 -13.75
CA LYS A 134 5.68 15.56 -13.97
C LYS A 134 4.98 15.84 -12.65
N GLU A 135 4.79 14.82 -11.83
CA GLU A 135 4.07 14.95 -10.55
C GLU A 135 4.87 15.76 -9.52
N ALA A 136 6.19 15.58 -9.45
CA ALA A 136 7.04 16.42 -8.60
C ALA A 136 6.97 17.89 -9.02
N THR A 137 6.95 18.17 -10.32
CA THR A 137 6.81 19.54 -10.85
C THR A 137 5.47 20.17 -10.46
N GLU A 138 4.38 19.40 -10.58
CA GLU A 138 3.04 19.84 -10.20
C GLU A 138 2.95 20.13 -8.69
N LEU A 139 3.52 19.26 -7.85
CA LEU A 139 3.60 19.45 -6.40
C LEU A 139 4.30 20.77 -6.05
N VAL A 140 5.48 21.04 -6.64
CA VAL A 140 6.25 22.27 -6.38
C VAL A 140 5.45 23.51 -6.77
N LYS A 141 4.78 23.49 -7.93
CA LYS A 141 3.94 24.61 -8.40
C LYS A 141 2.81 24.91 -7.43
N CYS A 142 2.05 23.89 -7.04
CA CYS A 142 0.96 24.05 -6.08
C CYS A 142 1.48 24.50 -4.70
N TYR A 143 2.64 24.04 -4.27
CA TYR A 143 3.26 24.47 -3.01
C TYR A 143 3.64 25.96 -3.04
N ARG A 144 4.29 26.41 -4.13
CA ARG A 144 4.64 27.83 -4.32
C ARG A 144 3.41 28.72 -4.38
N GLU A 145 2.36 28.30 -5.08
CA GLU A 145 1.09 29.03 -5.16
C GLU A 145 0.41 29.16 -3.79
N CYS A 146 0.42 28.09 -2.99
CA CYS A 146 -0.22 28.07 -1.69
C CYS A 146 0.56 28.84 -0.61
N TYR A 147 1.89 28.73 -0.60
CA TYR A 147 2.71 29.23 0.51
C TYR A 147 3.65 30.39 0.15
N GLY A 148 3.79 30.75 -1.12
CA GLY A 148 4.68 31.84 -1.57
C GLY A 148 6.17 31.59 -1.32
N LYS A 149 6.58 30.34 -1.12
CA LYS A 149 7.97 29.93 -0.85
C LYS A 149 8.29 28.57 -1.49
N GLU A 150 9.57 28.23 -1.55
CA GLU A 150 10.03 26.92 -2.01
C GLU A 150 9.65 25.78 -1.05
N PRO A 151 9.34 24.57 -1.56
CA PRO A 151 9.13 23.40 -0.72
C PRO A 151 10.44 22.93 -0.08
N ASP A 152 10.32 22.39 1.13
CA ASP A 152 11.41 21.79 1.89
C ASP A 152 11.55 20.28 1.61
N GLU A 153 12.49 19.64 2.29
CA GLU A 153 12.78 18.21 2.16
C GLU A 153 11.60 17.35 2.60
N ILE A 154 10.75 17.84 3.50
CA ILE A 154 9.54 17.15 3.96
C ILE A 154 8.52 17.13 2.83
N ALA A 155 8.28 18.27 2.16
CA ALA A 155 7.36 18.37 1.05
C ALA A 155 7.79 17.52 -0.17
N LEU A 156 9.09 17.34 -0.39
CA LEU A 156 9.64 16.51 -1.48
C LEU A 156 10.10 15.11 -1.03
N ARG A 157 9.66 14.65 0.14
CA ARG A 157 10.12 13.40 0.77
C ARG A 157 10.02 12.17 -0.12
N GLU A 158 9.08 12.11 -1.06
CA GLU A 158 8.86 10.95 -1.94
C GLU A 158 9.52 11.10 -3.32
N HIS A 159 10.09 12.27 -3.63
CA HIS A 159 10.65 12.61 -4.94
C HIS A 159 12.18 12.76 -4.93
N PHE A 160 12.82 12.61 -3.77
CA PHE A 160 14.23 12.91 -3.59
C PHE A 160 15.20 12.09 -4.45
N TRP A 161 14.80 10.88 -4.89
CA TRP A 161 15.54 10.07 -5.86
C TRP A 161 15.70 10.76 -7.24
N LEU A 162 14.93 11.81 -7.54
CA LEU A 162 15.16 12.62 -8.74
C LEU A 162 16.48 13.40 -8.69
N PHE A 163 16.98 13.70 -7.49
CA PHE A 163 18.10 14.61 -7.29
C PHE A 163 19.12 14.17 -6.22
N SER A 164 18.97 12.97 -5.67
CA SER A 164 19.86 12.43 -4.63
C SER A 164 20.24 10.98 -4.92
N ASN A 165 21.54 10.69 -4.99
CA ASN A 165 22.09 9.34 -5.16
C ASN A 165 23.16 8.98 -4.10
N GLU A 166 23.29 9.78 -3.03
CA GLU A 166 24.26 9.59 -1.95
C GLU A 166 23.54 9.33 -0.62
N PRO A 167 23.46 8.07 -0.17
CA PRO A 167 22.73 7.71 1.05
C PRO A 167 23.24 8.36 2.35
N SER A 168 24.55 8.61 2.47
CA SER A 168 25.19 9.18 3.67
C SER A 168 24.73 10.60 3.96
N GLY A 169 24.56 11.41 2.91
CA GLY A 169 24.22 12.83 3.00
C GLY A 169 22.72 13.13 3.10
N LEU A 170 21.85 12.12 3.18
CA LEU A 170 20.41 12.35 3.16
C LEU A 170 19.91 13.00 4.48
N PRO A 171 18.98 13.97 4.39
CA PRO A 171 18.15 14.40 5.51
C PRO A 171 17.39 13.22 6.14
N ASP A 172 17.08 13.33 7.43
CA ASP A 172 16.45 12.24 8.19
C ASP A 172 15.10 11.81 7.61
N CYS A 173 14.30 12.76 7.13
CA CYS A 173 13.01 12.47 6.51
C CYS A 173 13.14 11.58 5.25
N TRP A 174 14.24 11.66 4.51
CA TRP A 174 14.51 10.82 3.34
C TRP A 174 15.13 9.48 3.74
N LYS A 175 16.01 9.45 4.76
CA LYS A 175 16.51 8.19 5.35
C LYS A 175 15.39 7.31 5.88
N GLU A 176 14.36 7.91 6.48
CA GLU A 176 13.15 7.18 6.88
C GLU A 176 12.45 6.49 5.70
N VAL A 177 12.43 7.10 4.51
CA VAL A 177 11.85 6.47 3.31
C VAL A 177 12.66 5.24 2.91
N ASN A 178 14.00 5.35 2.88
CA ASN A 178 14.86 4.20 2.58
C ASN A 178 14.70 3.07 3.62
N ARG A 179 14.37 3.40 4.87
CA ARG A 179 14.11 2.43 5.96
C ARG A 179 12.77 1.69 5.84
N LEU A 180 11.83 2.20 5.04
CA LEU A 180 10.54 1.53 4.87
C LEU A 180 10.74 0.10 4.38
N CYS A 181 9.81 -0.78 4.75
CA CYS A 181 9.87 -2.20 4.42
C CYS A 181 11.10 -2.95 4.99
N GLY A 182 11.89 -2.31 5.87
CA GLY A 182 13.07 -2.92 6.47
C GLY A 182 14.18 -3.25 5.48
N ASN A 183 14.25 -2.54 4.34
CA ASN A 183 15.18 -2.81 3.25
C ASN A 183 16.21 -1.69 3.04
N GLU A 184 16.59 -0.98 4.11
CA GLU A 184 17.46 0.20 4.05
C GLU A 184 18.77 -0.04 3.29
N GLU A 185 19.47 -1.14 3.60
CA GLU A 185 20.74 -1.49 2.95
C GLU A 185 20.55 -1.66 1.44
N TYR A 186 19.49 -2.36 1.03
CA TYR A 186 19.14 -2.56 -0.37
C TYR A 186 18.75 -1.25 -1.06
N SER A 187 17.92 -0.43 -0.43
CA SER A 187 17.54 0.89 -0.95
C SER A 187 18.75 1.79 -1.13
N ASN A 188 19.68 1.79 -0.17
CA ASN A 188 20.94 2.54 -0.22
C ASN A 188 21.87 2.02 -1.32
N GLU A 189 21.94 0.70 -1.55
CA GLU A 189 22.72 0.11 -2.64
C GLU A 189 22.14 0.47 -4.01
N MET A 190 20.83 0.32 -4.19
CA MET A 190 20.13 0.72 -5.41
C MET A 190 20.30 2.22 -5.66
N MET A 191 20.32 3.03 -4.60
CA MET A 191 20.51 4.46 -4.72
C MET A 191 21.89 4.82 -5.29
N LYS A 192 22.95 4.20 -4.79
CA LYS A 192 24.31 4.43 -5.32
C LYS A 192 24.45 4.06 -6.80
N LYS A 193 23.66 3.07 -7.25
CA LYS A 193 23.63 2.60 -8.65
C LYS A 193 22.71 3.42 -9.56
N HIS A 194 21.79 4.20 -9.00
CA HIS A 194 20.85 4.98 -9.80
C HIS A 194 21.49 6.29 -10.29
N SER A 195 21.06 6.72 -11.47
CA SER A 195 21.39 8.05 -11.98
C SER A 195 20.30 9.05 -11.58
N LYS A 196 20.68 10.11 -10.88
CA LYS A 196 19.79 11.26 -10.62
C LYS A 196 19.53 12.04 -11.91
N LYS A 197 18.36 12.65 -12.02
CA LYS A 197 17.93 13.44 -13.18
C LYS A 197 18.33 14.90 -13.07
N PHE A 198 18.50 15.39 -11.85
CA PHE A 198 19.00 16.71 -11.51
C PHE A 198 20.19 16.55 -10.57
N LYS A 199 21.14 17.47 -10.59
CA LYS A 199 22.34 17.49 -9.74
C LYS A 199 21.99 17.51 -8.26
N ASP A 200 21.01 18.31 -7.88
CA ASP A 200 20.54 18.51 -6.51
C ASP A 200 19.10 19.07 -6.51
N MET A 201 18.52 19.19 -5.31
CA MET A 201 17.16 19.71 -5.14
C MET A 201 17.02 21.15 -5.66
N GLN A 202 18.05 21.99 -5.48
CA GLN A 202 18.00 23.39 -5.91
C GLN A 202 17.95 23.49 -7.44
N GLU A 203 18.72 22.67 -8.17
CA GLU A 203 18.62 22.61 -9.62
C GLU A 203 17.23 22.16 -10.06
N PHE A 204 16.66 21.12 -9.43
CA PHE A 204 15.30 20.68 -9.74
C PHE A 204 14.28 21.81 -9.57
N LEU A 205 14.32 22.52 -8.44
CA LEU A 205 13.42 23.65 -8.17
C LEU A 205 13.59 24.80 -9.16
N ASN A 206 14.84 25.14 -9.53
CA ASN A 206 15.13 26.22 -10.48
C ASN A 206 14.62 25.91 -11.90
N ASN A 207 14.52 24.63 -12.27
CA ASN A 207 13.99 24.20 -13.58
C ASN A 207 12.46 24.33 -13.68
N ILE A 208 11.78 24.57 -12.56
CA ILE A 208 10.33 24.72 -12.51
C ILE A 208 10.01 26.21 -12.54
N LYS A 209 9.36 26.64 -13.63
CA LYS A 209 8.81 27.99 -13.75
C LYS A 209 7.50 28.11 -13.00
#